data_AF-X1TDS7-F1
#
_entry.id   AF-X1TDS7-F1
#
_cell.length_a   1.000
_cell.length_b   1.000
_cell.length_c   1.000
_cell.angle_alpha   90.00
_cell.angle_beta   90.00
_cell.angle_gamma   90.00
#
_symmetry.space_group_name_H-M   'P 1'
#
loop_
_entity.id
_entity.type
_entity.pdbx_description
1 polymer ?
#
loop_
_entity_poly.entity_id
_entity_poly.type
_entity_poly.pdbx_seq_one_letter_code
_entity_poly.pdbx_strand_id
1 'polypeptide(L)' 'MKSPTPEQIKQLLEEHKVSQKLGAKLSLVGIATFKRYCAGTTKMHPYVWKEFKLRIKVY' A
#
# COMPACT_ATOMS: atom_id res chain seq x y z
N MET A 1 4.60 -16.02 1.24
CA MET A 1 4.41 -14.62 1.71
C MET A 1 2.92 -14.32 1.76
N LYS A 2 2.41 -13.70 2.83
CA LYS A 2 0.97 -13.37 2.94
C LYS A 2 0.68 -11.99 2.34
N SER A 3 -0.45 -11.86 1.64
CA SER A 3 -0.96 -10.56 1.18
C SER A 3 -1.39 -9.71 2.39
N PRO A 4 -1.20 -8.38 2.34
CA PRO A 4 -1.65 -7.51 3.41
C PRO A 4 -3.17 -7.40 3.42
N THR A 5 -3.74 -7.12 4.59
CA THR A 5 -5.13 -6.68 4.70
C THR A 5 -5.26 -5.18 4.43
N PRO A 6 -6.44 -4.68 4.06
CA PRO A 6 -6.68 -3.25 3.87
C PRO A 6 -6.33 -2.41 5.10
N GLU A 7 -6.58 -2.94 6.30
CA GLU A 7 -6.26 -2.32 7.58
C GLU A 7 -4.75 -2.17 7.75
N GLN A 8 -3.97 -3.19 7.40
CA GLN A 8 -2.50 -3.11 7.43
C GLN A 8 -1.95 -2.06 6.47
N ILE A 9 -2.58 -1.91 5.30
CA ILE A 9 -2.19 -0.88 4.33
C ILE A 9 -2.50 0.51 4.90
N LYS A 10 -3.69 0.72 5.49
CA LYS A 10 -4.09 2.00 6.10
C LYS A 10 -3.21 2.37 7.30
N GLN A 11 -2.97 1.42 8.20
CA GLN A 11 -2.09 1.62 9.36
C GLN A 11 -0.69 2.06 8.92
N LEU A 12 -0.12 1.41 7.90
CA LEU A 12 1.20 1.79 7.40
C LEU A 12 1.21 3.20 6.79
N LEU A 13 0.13 3.62 6.13
CA LEU A 13 -0.01 4.99 5.62
C LEU A 13 -0.10 6.00 6.75
N GLU A 14 -0.85 5.70 7.81
CA GLU A 14 -1.00 6.57 8.99
C GLU A 14 0.32 6.69 9.77
N GLU A 15 1.01 5.57 10.00
CA GLU A 15 2.31 5.50 10.68
C GLU A 15 3.35 6.40 10.01
N HIS A 16 3.42 6.37 8.68
CA HIS A 16 4.34 7.18 7.89
C HIS A 16 3.76 8.54 7.48
N LYS A 17 2.53 8.89 7.88
CA LYS A 17 1.82 10.12 7.47
C LYS A 17 1.76 10.32 5.95
N VAL A 18 1.59 9.22 5.21
CA VAL A 18 1.59 9.16 3.75
C VAL A 18 0.17 9.18 3.20
N SER A 19 -0.10 10.06 2.24
CA SER A 19 -1.38 10.07 1.53
C SER A 19 -1.55 8.84 0.62
N GLN A 20 -2.79 8.41 0.33
CA GLN A 20 -3.04 7.33 -0.63
C GLN A 20 -2.46 7.60 -2.03
N LYS A 21 -2.38 8.88 -2.44
CA LYS A 21 -1.77 9.28 -3.72
C LYS A 21 -0.27 8.95 -3.75
N LEU A 22 0.42 9.23 -2.65
CA LEU A 22 1.83 8.90 -2.51
C LEU A 22 2.02 7.39 -2.29
N GLY A 23 1.13 6.74 -1.54
CA GLY A 23 1.13 5.27 -1.39
C GLY A 23 1.02 4.54 -2.73
N ALA A 24 0.19 5.02 -3.65
CA ALA A 24 0.09 4.49 -5.01
C ALA A 24 1.41 4.63 -5.78
N LYS A 25 2.08 5.79 -5.68
CA LYS A 25 3.41 6.00 -6.29
C LYS A 25 4.46 5.06 -5.72
N LEU A 26 4.53 4.93 -4.40
CA LEU A 26 5.51 4.09 -3.71
C LEU A 26 5.30 2.60 -4.02
N SER A 27 4.06 2.15 -4.16
CA SER A 27 3.73 0.77 -4.55
C SER A 27 3.78 0.51 -6.06
N LEU A 28 4.10 1.52 -6.88
CA LEU A 28 4.14 1.46 -8.36
C LEU A 28 2.84 0.92 -8.98
N VAL A 29 1.70 1.32 -8.43
CA VAL A 29 0.39 1.00 -9.01
C VAL A 29 -0.40 2.28 -9.28
N GLY A 30 -1.38 2.20 -10.18
CA GLY A 30 -2.32 3.30 -10.39
C GLY A 30 -3.13 3.62 -9.13
N ILE A 31 -3.46 4.89 -8.93
CA ILE A 31 -4.21 5.37 -7.76
C ILE A 31 -5.56 4.65 -7.57
N ALA A 32 -6.25 4.30 -8.66
CA ALA A 32 -7.49 3.54 -8.61
C ALA A 32 -7.28 2.12 -8.03
N THR A 33 -6.20 1.44 -8.44
CA THR A 33 -5.83 0.12 -7.91
C THR A 33 -5.42 0.20 -6.45
N PHE A 34 -4.66 1.23 -6.07
CA PHE A 34 -4.30 1.43 -4.67
C PHE A 34 -5.51 1.69 -3.78
N LYS A 35 -6.47 2.51 -4.24
CA LYS A 35 -7.75 2.72 -3.54
C LYS A 35 -8.52 1.40 -3.35
N ARG A 36 -8.52 0.51 -4.35
CA ARG A 36 -9.12 -0.83 -4.23
C ARG A 36 -8.43 -1.70 -3.18
N TYR A 37 -7.11 -1.58 -3.04
CA TYR A 37 -6.37 -2.25 -1.95
C TYR A 37 -6.79 -1.72 -0.57
N CYS A 38 -6.86 -0.39 -0.40
CA CYS A 38 -7.33 0.22 0.85
C CYS A 38 -8.81 -0.07 1.14
N ALA A 39 -9.63 -0.32 0.11
CA ALA A 39 -11.04 -0.68 0.25
C ALA A 39 -11.27 -2.19 0.45
N GLY A 40 -10.26 -3.04 0.23
CA GLY A 40 -10.39 -4.50 0.30
C GLY A 40 -11.11 -5.15 -0.87
N THR A 41 -11.46 -4.38 -1.91
CA THR A 41 -12.09 -4.90 -3.13
C THR A 41 -11.10 -5.60 -4.05
N THR A 42 -9.80 -5.44 -3.80
CA THR A 42 -8.73 -6.18 -4.49
C THR A 42 -7.61 -6.50 -3.51
N LYS A 43 -6.99 -7.68 -3.63
CA LYS A 43 -5.85 -8.07 -2.81
C LYS A 43 -4.55 -7.51 -3.41
N MET A 44 -3.71 -6.91 -2.59
CA MET A 44 -2.35 -6.55 -3.00
C MET A 44 -1.49 -7.81 -3.08
N HIS A 45 -0.76 -7.98 -4.18
CA HIS A 45 0.15 -9.11 -4.34
C HIS A 45 1.28 -9.02 -3.28
N PRO A 46 1.73 -10.14 -2.68
CA PRO A 46 2.73 -10.10 -1.61
C PRO A 46 4.06 -9.43 -2.02
N TYR A 47 4.45 -9.55 -3.30
CA TYR A 47 5.64 -8.86 -3.83
C TYR A 47 5.48 -7.33 -3.82
N VAL A 48 4.33 -6.82 -4.27
CA VAL A 48 4.03 -5.37 -4.25
C VAL A 48 4.03 -4.86 -2.81
N TRP A 49 3.49 -5.64 -1.87
CA TRP A 49 3.52 -5.28 -0.45
C TRP A 49 4.94 -5.22 0.12
N LYS A 50 5.81 -6.17 -0.25
CA LYS A 50 7.21 -6.16 0.16
C LYS A 50 7.92 -4.90 -0.34
N GLU A 51 7.81 -4.59 -1.63
CA GLU A 51 8.40 -3.40 -2.25
C GLU A 51 7.87 -2.11 -1.64
N PHE A 52 6.55 -2.03 -1.41
CA PHE A 52 5.91 -0.88 -0.81
C PHE A 52 6.43 -0.59 0.60
N LYS A 53 6.54 -1.61 1.45
CA LYS A 53 7.12 -1.47 2.80
C LYS A 53 8.58 -1.02 2.80
N LEU A 54 9.37 -1.42 1.80
CA LEU A 54 10.76 -0.98 1.68
C LEU A 54 10.83 0.51 1.31
N ARG A 55 10.01 0.94 0.36
CA ARG A 55 10.04 2.33 -0.15
C ARG A 55 9.45 3.34 0.82
N ILE A 56 8.37 2.97 1.52
CA ILE A 56 7.75 3.87 2.49
C ILE A 56 8.63 4.13 3.72
N LYS A 57 9.56 3.22 4.05
CA LYS A 57 10.53 3.42 5.14
C LYS A 57 11.64 4.42 4.81
N VAL A 58 11.88 4.66 3.53
CA VAL A 58 12.94 5.58 3.05
C VAL A 58 12.36 6.98 2.81
N TYR A 59 11.04 7.13 2.85
CA TYR A 59 10.31 8.39 2.71
C TYR A 59 9.89 8.92 4.08
#